data_AF-A0A323UK50-F1
#
_entry.id   AF-A0A323UK50-F1
#
_cell.length_a   1.000
_cell.length_b   1.000
_cell.length_c   1.000
_cell.angle_alpha   90.00
_cell.angle_beta   90.00
_cell.angle_gamma   90.00
#
_symmetry.space_group_name_H-M   'P 1'
#
loop_
_entity.id
_entity.type
_entity.pdbx_description
1 polymer ?
#
loop_
_entity_poly.entity_id
_entity_poly.type
_entity_poly.pdbx_seq_one_letter_code
_entity_poly.pdbx_strand_id
1 'polypeptide(L)'
;MISAALDTDRPIGSPRELSKSGFANFIGVSPGRVSQMIRDGLPVESSGKIDVARGQIWFQENVDQRRSVAQRQSELPLVSRNKESHRDRLLREQADNAALKNQILRRDYVKATEVEARWSDVLRRLRSKILAVPSRVRQANPHLTAQDVTAFDAELRAALEDLAGPADA
;
A
#
# COMPACT_ATOMS: atom_id res chain seq x y z
N MET A 1 56.54 -42.39 7.37
CA MET A 1 56.69 -42.35 5.91
C MET A 1 55.97 -41.13 5.39
N ILE A 2 56.74 -40.13 4.97
CA ILE A 2 56.28 -38.85 4.42
C ILE A 2 55.85 -39.12 2.97
N SER A 3 54.55 -39.05 2.68
CA SER A 3 54.05 -39.08 1.30
C SER A 3 53.74 -37.65 0.87
N ALA A 4 54.72 -37.05 0.19
CA ALA A 4 54.59 -35.80 -0.53
C ALA A 4 54.18 -36.13 -1.96
N ALA A 5 52.90 -35.92 -2.27
CA ALA A 5 52.31 -36.06 -3.61
C ALA A 5 50.98 -35.26 -3.57
N LEU A 6 50.67 -34.27 -4.39
CA LEU A 6 51.27 -33.70 -5.60
C LEU A 6 50.91 -32.21 -5.62
N ASP A 7 51.89 -31.36 -5.92
CA ASP A 7 51.69 -29.92 -6.14
C ASP A 7 52.08 -29.57 -7.57
N THR A 8 51.26 -29.99 -8.55
CA THR A 8 51.61 -29.89 -9.98
C THR A 8 50.58 -29.20 -10.85
N ASP A 9 49.60 -28.49 -10.28
CA ASP A 9 48.71 -27.66 -11.10
C ASP A 9 48.37 -26.34 -10.39
N ARG A 10 49.32 -25.39 -10.42
CA ARG A 10 49.10 -24.02 -9.94
C ARG A 10 49.35 -23.00 -11.04
N PRO A 11 48.41 -22.06 -11.29
CA PRO A 11 48.72 -20.84 -12.02
C PRO A 11 49.76 -20.02 -11.21
N ILE A 12 50.82 -19.60 -11.89
CA ILE A 12 51.98 -18.91 -11.32
C ILE A 12 51.51 -17.56 -10.73
N GLY A 13 51.59 -17.40 -9.40
CA GLY A 13 51.36 -16.11 -8.70
C GLY A 13 50.47 -16.13 -7.45
N SER A 14 49.81 -17.23 -7.11
CA SER A 14 48.91 -17.27 -5.94
C SER A 14 49.67 -17.44 -4.60
N PRO A 15 49.41 -16.61 -3.57
CA PRO A 15 50.04 -16.75 -2.26
C PRO A 15 49.69 -18.09 -1.62
N ARG A 16 50.70 -18.81 -1.11
CA ARG A 16 50.55 -20.13 -0.48
C ARG A 16 49.63 -20.13 0.74
N GLU A 17 49.68 -19.06 1.52
CA GLU A 17 48.94 -18.88 2.75
C GLU A 17 48.23 -17.52 2.74
N LEU A 18 46.93 -17.52 3.03
CA LEU A 18 46.13 -16.30 3.15
C LEU A 18 45.66 -16.09 4.59
N SER A 19 45.55 -14.82 4.98
CA SER A 19 44.80 -14.46 6.20
C SER A 19 43.31 -14.81 6.02
N LYS A 20 42.54 -14.86 7.11
CA LYS A 20 41.09 -15.13 7.07
C LYS A 20 40.35 -14.19 6.10
N SER A 21 40.73 -12.92 6.05
CA SER A 21 40.16 -11.94 5.12
C SER A 21 40.63 -12.15 3.68
N GLY A 22 41.91 -12.49 3.47
CA GLY A 22 42.44 -12.84 2.15
C GLY A 22 41.74 -14.05 1.56
N PHE A 23 41.55 -15.10 2.36
CA PHE A 23 40.85 -16.32 1.95
C PHE A 23 39.37 -16.04 1.66
N ALA A 24 38.69 -15.25 2.51
CA ALA A 24 37.30 -14.84 2.31
C ALA A 24 37.07 -14.16 0.94
N ASN A 25 37.95 -13.21 0.60
CA ASN A 25 37.92 -12.53 -0.70
C ASN A 25 38.21 -13.50 -1.85
N PHE A 26 39.14 -14.43 -1.65
CA PHE A 26 39.53 -15.39 -2.68
C PHE A 26 38.41 -16.39 -3.03
N ILE A 27 37.60 -16.82 -2.07
CA ILE A 27 36.47 -17.74 -2.30
C ILE A 27 35.11 -17.05 -2.41
N GLY A 28 35.07 -15.70 -2.34
CA GLY A 28 33.85 -14.90 -2.51
C GLY A 28 32.83 -15.03 -1.36
N VAL A 29 33.29 -15.25 -0.13
CA VAL A 29 32.41 -15.34 1.07
C VAL A 29 32.74 -14.25 2.09
N SER A 30 31.87 -14.02 3.07
CA SER A 30 32.15 -13.06 4.13
C SER A 30 33.23 -13.56 5.11
N PRO A 31 34.05 -12.68 5.72
CA PRO A 31 35.04 -13.08 6.73
C PRO A 31 34.44 -13.79 7.96
N GLY A 32 33.19 -13.47 8.31
CA GLY A 32 32.44 -14.17 9.35
C GLY A 32 32.11 -15.62 8.97
N ARG A 33 31.80 -15.88 7.68
CA ARG A 33 31.59 -17.23 7.16
C ARG A 33 32.87 -18.06 7.24
N VAL A 34 34.03 -17.49 6.92
CA VAL A 34 35.33 -18.16 7.09
C VAL A 34 35.61 -18.48 8.55
N SER A 35 35.26 -17.58 9.48
CA SER A 35 35.42 -17.84 10.92
C SER A 35 34.53 -18.98 11.41
N GLN A 36 33.33 -19.12 10.84
CA GLN A 36 32.48 -20.28 11.07
C GLN A 36 33.09 -21.56 10.50
N MET A 37 33.60 -21.53 9.25
CA MET A 37 34.26 -22.69 8.63
C MET A 37 35.46 -23.20 9.44
N ILE A 38 36.24 -22.29 10.03
CA ILE A 38 37.34 -22.68 10.94
C ILE A 38 36.82 -23.43 12.17
N ARG A 39 35.68 -23.02 12.73
CA ARG A 39 35.03 -23.74 13.83
C ARG A 39 34.51 -25.11 13.37
N ASP A 40 34.03 -25.18 12.14
CA ASP A 40 33.45 -26.38 11.54
C ASP A 40 34.54 -27.37 11.03
N GLY A 41 35.82 -26.98 11.08
CA GLY A 41 36.95 -27.87 10.80
C GLY A 41 37.83 -27.50 9.60
N LEU A 42 37.72 -26.28 9.05
CA LEU A 42 38.62 -25.79 8.01
C LEU A 42 40.09 -25.83 8.50
N PRO A 43 41.01 -26.49 7.78
CA PRO A 43 42.41 -26.57 8.17
C PRO A 43 43.07 -25.19 8.24
N VAL A 44 43.61 -24.85 9.41
CA VAL A 44 44.40 -23.62 9.64
C VAL A 44 45.80 -24.03 10.07
N GLU A 45 46.81 -23.32 9.58
CA GLU A 45 48.18 -23.54 10.00
C GLU A 45 48.45 -23.00 11.42
N SER A 46 49.54 -23.45 12.05
CA SER A 46 49.96 -22.96 13.36
C SER A 46 50.24 -21.44 13.39
N SER A 47 50.47 -20.84 12.23
CA SER A 47 50.61 -19.40 12.00
C SER A 47 49.28 -18.63 12.01
N GLY A 48 48.14 -19.32 12.05
CA GLY A 48 46.80 -18.73 11.95
C GLY A 48 46.37 -18.37 10.53
N LYS A 49 47.19 -18.69 9.52
CA LYS A 49 46.88 -18.53 8.09
C LYS A 49 46.30 -19.81 7.50
N ILE A 50 45.59 -19.66 6.38
CA ILE A 50 44.91 -20.74 5.68
C ILE A 50 45.69 -21.07 4.41
N ASP A 51 46.15 -22.31 4.28
CA ASP A 51 46.66 -22.84 3.02
C ASP A 51 45.51 -22.84 2.00
N VAL A 52 45.71 -22.13 0.90
CA VAL A 52 44.68 -21.90 -0.12
C VAL A 52 44.20 -23.20 -0.76
N ALA A 53 45.11 -24.15 -1.02
CA ALA A 53 44.78 -25.41 -1.67
C ALA A 53 43.98 -26.32 -0.72
N ARG A 54 44.44 -26.46 0.53
CA ARG A 54 43.72 -27.26 1.55
C ARG A 54 42.37 -26.65 1.90
N GLY A 55 42.31 -25.32 1.98
CA GLY A 55 41.07 -24.60 2.26
C GLY A 55 40.04 -24.74 1.13
N GLN A 56 40.47 -24.74 -0.13
CA GLN A 56 39.58 -24.96 -1.27
C GLN A 56 39.01 -26.37 -1.32
N ILE A 57 39.84 -27.39 -1.11
CA ILE A 57 39.41 -28.79 -1.10
C ILE A 57 38.34 -28.98 0.00
N TRP A 58 38.64 -28.53 1.21
CA TRP A 58 37.69 -28.62 2.31
C TRP A 58 36.39 -27.86 2.02
N PHE A 59 36.48 -26.65 1.43
CA PHE A 59 35.30 -25.86 1.07
C PHE A 59 34.40 -26.58 0.05
N GLN A 60 34.98 -27.20 -0.97
CA GLN A 60 34.21 -27.95 -1.97
C GLN A 60 33.53 -29.18 -1.38
N GLU A 61 34.20 -29.87 -0.45
CA GLU A 61 33.68 -31.08 0.19
C GLU A 61 32.61 -30.78 1.25
N ASN A 62 32.73 -29.68 1.98
CA ASN A 62 31.94 -29.41 3.19
C ASN A 62 30.87 -28.33 3.00
N VAL A 63 30.89 -27.58 1.90
CA VAL A 63 29.98 -26.45 1.69
C VAL A 63 29.07 -26.70 0.50
N ASP A 64 27.85 -27.16 0.79
CA ASP A 64 26.77 -27.26 -0.18
C ASP A 64 26.32 -25.88 -0.67
N GLN A 65 26.83 -25.44 -1.82
CA GLN A 65 26.38 -24.19 -2.49
C GLN A 65 24.86 -24.19 -2.69
N ARG A 66 24.25 -25.35 -2.96
CA ARG A 66 22.82 -25.54 -3.20
C ARG A 66 21.94 -25.17 -1.98
N ARG A 67 22.41 -25.39 -0.75
CA ARG A 67 21.68 -24.98 0.47
C ARG A 67 21.61 -23.46 0.62
N SER A 68 22.66 -22.75 0.20
CA SER A 68 22.69 -21.27 0.28
C SER A 68 21.74 -20.60 -0.72
N VAL A 69 21.47 -21.25 -1.86
CA VAL A 69 20.51 -20.77 -2.87
C VAL A 69 19.08 -21.09 -2.43
N ALA A 70 18.85 -22.27 -1.85
CA ALA A 70 17.55 -22.65 -1.30
C ALA A 70 17.07 -21.70 -0.18
N GLN A 71 17.99 -21.21 0.65
CA GLN A 71 17.67 -20.23 1.70
C GLN A 71 17.36 -18.82 1.17
N ARG A 72 17.91 -18.45 0.00
CA ARG A 72 17.48 -17.22 -0.72
C ARG A 72 16.17 -17.41 -1.47
N GLN A 73 15.89 -18.62 -1.96
CA GLN A 73 14.61 -18.94 -2.60
C GLN A 73 13.44 -19.05 -1.62
N SER A 74 13.68 -19.35 -0.34
CA SER A 74 12.65 -19.25 0.69
C SER A 74 12.22 -17.80 1.01
N GLU A 75 13.02 -16.80 0.61
CA GLU A 75 12.67 -15.38 0.73
C GLU A 75 11.91 -14.84 -0.49
N LEU A 76 11.78 -15.62 -1.57
CA LEU A 76 10.94 -15.27 -2.71
C LEU A 76 9.54 -15.89 -2.52
N PRO A 77 8.45 -15.10 -2.51
CA PRO A 77 7.12 -15.63 -2.25
C PRO A 77 6.61 -16.42 -3.47
N LEU A 78 6.93 -17.71 -3.51
CA LEU A 78 6.33 -18.68 -4.41
C LEU A 78 4.91 -18.98 -3.92
N VAL A 79 3.95 -18.24 -4.45
CA VAL A 79 2.54 -18.62 -4.62
C VAL A 79 1.91 -19.22 -3.35
N SER A 80 1.64 -18.37 -2.36
CA SER A 80 0.66 -18.70 -1.31
C SER A 80 -0.71 -18.90 -1.95
N ARG A 81 -1.00 -20.17 -2.19
CA ARG A 81 -2.25 -20.71 -2.69
C ARG A 81 -3.40 -20.28 -1.77
N ASN A 82 -4.11 -19.24 -2.19
CA ASN A 82 -5.52 -18.92 -1.93
C ASN A 82 -6.11 -19.36 -0.58
N LYS A 83 -5.55 -18.84 0.52
CA LYS A 83 -6.33 -18.53 1.73
C LYS A 83 -6.15 -17.04 1.93
N GLU A 84 -7.12 -16.25 1.45
CA GLU A 84 -7.13 -14.81 1.67
C GLU A 84 -6.94 -14.58 3.16
N SER A 85 -5.77 -14.06 3.54
CA SER A 85 -5.49 -13.81 4.94
C SER A 85 -6.48 -12.75 5.42
N HIS A 86 -6.93 -12.83 6.68
CA HIS A 86 -7.68 -11.72 7.27
C HIS A 86 -6.95 -10.38 7.10
N ARG A 87 -5.61 -10.40 6.98
CA ARG A 87 -4.79 -9.24 6.62
C ARG A 87 -5.02 -8.74 5.19
N ASP A 88 -5.09 -9.65 4.21
CA ASP A 88 -5.31 -9.29 2.81
C ASP A 88 -6.69 -8.66 2.62
N ARG A 89 -7.70 -9.22 3.30
CA ARG A 89 -9.04 -8.65 3.35
C ARG A 89 -9.06 -7.26 3.98
N LEU A 90 -8.42 -7.10 5.13
CA LEU A 90 -8.33 -5.79 5.79
C LEU A 90 -7.62 -4.75 4.92
N LEU A 91 -6.55 -5.14 4.21
CA LEU A 91 -5.82 -4.26 3.30
C LEU A 91 -6.68 -3.82 2.10
N ARG A 92 -7.50 -4.73 1.54
CA ARG A 92 -8.47 -4.38 0.49
C ARG A 92 -9.52 -3.41 1.00
N GLU A 93 -10.14 -3.70 2.15
CA GLU A 93 -11.14 -2.82 2.76
C GLU A 93 -10.56 -1.43 3.10
N GLN A 94 -9.29 -1.36 3.54
CA GLN A 94 -8.58 -0.09 3.77
C GLN A 94 -8.29 0.66 2.46
N ALA A 95 -7.88 -0.05 1.40
CA ALA A 95 -7.65 0.54 0.09
C ALA A 95 -8.93 1.12 -0.52
N ASP A 96 -10.05 0.41 -0.40
CA ASP A 96 -11.36 0.88 -0.86
C ASP A 96 -11.82 2.12 -0.08
N ASN A 97 -11.62 2.13 1.24
CA ASN A 97 -11.92 3.29 2.07
C ASN A 97 -11.05 4.51 1.68
N ALA A 98 -9.77 4.29 1.41
CA ALA A 98 -8.86 5.33 0.93
C ALA A 98 -9.27 5.84 -0.45
N ALA A 99 -9.71 4.97 -1.36
CA ALA A 99 -10.21 5.35 -2.68
C ALA A 99 -11.45 6.24 -2.58
N LEU A 100 -12.45 5.87 -1.78
CA LEU A 100 -13.65 6.69 -1.56
C LEU A 100 -13.30 8.06 -0.95
N LYS A 101 -12.42 8.10 0.05
CA LYS A 101 -11.93 9.37 0.64
C LYS A 101 -11.24 10.24 -0.41
N ASN A 102 -10.40 9.65 -1.26
CA ASN A 102 -9.70 10.38 -2.31
C ASN A 102 -10.68 10.96 -3.33
N GLN A 103 -11.72 10.22 -3.71
CA GLN A 103 -12.74 10.71 -4.64
C GLN A 103 -13.59 11.84 -4.02
N ILE A 104 -13.92 11.76 -2.73
CA ILE A 104 -14.57 12.88 -2.00
C ILE A 104 -13.66 14.11 -1.97
N LEU A 105 -12.37 13.96 -1.67
CA LEU A 105 -11.41 15.06 -1.64
C LEU A 105 -11.24 15.72 -3.02
N ARG A 106 -11.32 14.92 -4.09
CA ARG A 106 -11.33 15.41 -5.48
C ARG A 106 -12.65 16.07 -5.89
N ARG A 107 -13.67 16.02 -5.02
CA ARG A 107 -15.03 16.52 -5.26
C ARG A 107 -15.79 15.73 -6.33
N ASP A 108 -15.39 14.48 -6.57
CA ASP A 108 -16.07 13.59 -7.51
C ASP A 108 -17.39 13.04 -6.90
N TYR A 109 -17.47 12.99 -5.57
CA TYR A 109 -18.68 12.60 -4.83
C TYR A 109 -19.02 13.62 -3.75
N VAL A 110 -20.32 13.84 -3.58
CA VAL A 110 -20.90 14.61 -2.47
C VAL A 110 -21.82 13.68 -1.67
N LYS A 111 -21.88 13.87 -0.36
CA LYS A 111 -22.78 13.08 0.50
C LYS A 111 -24.23 13.40 0.15
N ALA A 112 -25.03 12.37 -0.14
CA ALA A 112 -26.44 12.53 -0.47
C ALA A 112 -27.21 13.31 0.61
N THR A 113 -26.92 13.05 1.90
CA THR A 113 -27.55 13.76 3.02
C THR A 113 -27.23 15.26 3.05
N GLU A 114 -26.04 15.67 2.60
CA GLU A 114 -25.67 17.08 2.51
C GLU A 114 -26.38 17.76 1.34
N VAL A 115 -26.48 17.06 0.20
CA VAL A 115 -27.23 17.53 -0.97
C VAL A 115 -28.70 17.70 -0.62
N GLU A 116 -29.32 16.69 -0.01
CA GLU A 116 -30.72 16.71 0.43
C GLU A 116 -30.98 17.84 1.43
N ALA A 117 -30.13 17.99 2.45
CA ALA A 117 -30.25 19.06 3.43
C ALA A 117 -30.16 20.44 2.78
N ARG A 118 -29.20 20.62 1.86
CA ARG A 118 -29.01 21.89 1.16
C ARG A 118 -30.19 22.22 0.25
N TRP A 119 -30.67 21.26 -0.53
CA TRP A 119 -31.82 21.46 -1.40
C TRP A 119 -33.11 21.70 -0.61
N SER A 120 -33.34 20.94 0.47
CA SER A 120 -34.46 21.15 1.37
C SER A 120 -34.48 22.57 1.95
N ASP A 121 -33.31 23.08 2.35
CA ASP A 121 -33.18 24.44 2.85
C ASP A 121 -33.41 25.51 1.76
N VAL A 122 -32.90 25.30 0.55
CA VAL A 122 -33.15 26.20 -0.59
C VAL A 122 -34.64 26.24 -0.93
N LEU A 123 -35.28 25.08 -1.06
CA LEU A 123 -36.70 24.97 -1.40
C LEU A 123 -37.60 25.54 -0.28
N ARG A 124 -37.27 25.31 0.99
CA ARG A 124 -37.99 25.92 2.12
C ARG A 124 -37.92 27.45 2.06
N ARG A 125 -36.74 28.02 1.81
CA ARG A 125 -36.55 29.47 1.68
C ARG A 125 -37.28 30.05 0.47
N LEU A 126 -37.27 29.34 -0.66
CA LEU A 126 -38.02 29.71 -1.86
C LEU A 126 -39.53 29.76 -1.57
N ARG A 127 -40.08 28.70 -0.97
CA ARG A 127 -41.50 28.63 -0.56
C ARG A 127 -41.89 29.80 0.33
N SER A 128 -41.11 30.09 1.36
CA SER A 128 -41.37 31.24 2.24
C SER A 128 -41.35 32.58 1.49
N LYS A 129 -40.46 32.76 0.52
CA LYS A 129 -40.40 33.98 -0.29
C LYS A 129 -41.60 34.14 -1.21
N ILE A 130 -42.06 33.04 -1.82
CA ILE A 130 -43.26 32.99 -2.68
C ILE A 130 -44.52 33.30 -1.88
N LEU A 131 -44.72 32.64 -0.74
CA LEU A 131 -45.89 32.88 0.12
C LEU A 131 -45.94 34.30 0.72
N ALA A 132 -44.80 34.99 0.74
CA ALA A 132 -44.75 36.39 1.15
C ALA A 132 -45.02 37.38 -0.01
N VAL A 133 -45.16 36.92 -1.26
CA VAL A 133 -45.43 37.77 -2.44
C VAL A 133 -46.76 38.54 -2.31
N PRO A 134 -47.91 37.92 -1.96
CA PRO A 134 -49.20 38.64 -1.95
C PRO A 134 -49.17 39.87 -1.04
N SER A 135 -48.58 39.74 0.16
CA SER A 135 -48.42 40.85 1.11
C SER A 135 -47.54 41.97 0.53
N ARG A 136 -46.41 41.64 -0.09
CA ARG A 136 -45.54 42.66 -0.73
C ARG A 136 -46.22 43.35 -1.91
N VAL A 137 -46.97 42.61 -2.72
CA VAL A 137 -47.72 43.16 -3.86
C VAL A 137 -48.79 44.13 -3.38
N ARG A 138 -49.53 43.78 -2.30
CA ARG A 138 -50.50 44.69 -1.66
C ARG A 138 -49.85 45.96 -1.11
N GLN A 139 -48.68 45.85 -0.48
CA GLN A 139 -47.94 47.00 0.04
C GLN A 139 -47.48 47.94 -1.08
N ALA A 140 -47.04 47.40 -2.21
CA ALA A 140 -46.59 48.18 -3.37
C ALA A 140 -47.75 48.78 -4.18
N ASN A 141 -48.95 48.18 -4.11
CA ASN A 141 -50.11 48.57 -4.91
C ASN A 141 -51.35 48.78 -4.01
N PRO A 142 -51.49 49.95 -3.37
CA PRO A 142 -52.59 50.23 -2.44
C PRO A 142 -53.99 50.18 -3.04
N HIS A 143 -54.11 50.25 -4.38
CA HIS A 143 -55.37 50.17 -5.11
C HIS A 143 -55.90 48.74 -5.24
N LEU A 144 -55.08 47.71 -4.98
CA LEU A 144 -55.54 46.32 -5.00
C LEU A 144 -56.46 46.05 -3.82
N THR A 145 -57.58 45.37 -4.11
CA THR A 145 -58.54 45.01 -3.07
C THR A 145 -58.07 43.81 -2.26
N ALA A 146 -58.70 43.57 -1.11
CA ALA A 146 -58.43 42.37 -0.31
C ALA A 146 -58.79 41.07 -1.06
N GLN A 147 -59.81 41.14 -1.93
CA GLN A 147 -60.23 40.01 -2.75
C GLN A 147 -59.17 39.64 -3.80
N ASP A 148 -58.58 40.64 -4.47
CA ASP A 148 -57.50 40.41 -5.46
C ASP A 148 -56.29 39.74 -4.81
N VAL A 149 -55.89 40.21 -3.62
CA VAL A 149 -54.74 39.66 -2.89
C VAL A 149 -55.01 38.23 -2.41
N THR A 150 -56.25 37.94 -2.02
CA THR A 150 -56.66 36.57 -1.64
C THR A 150 -56.62 35.64 -2.84
N ALA A 151 -57.07 36.09 -4.02
CA ALA A 151 -57.00 35.32 -5.25
C ALA A 151 -55.55 35.00 -5.64
N PHE A 152 -54.63 35.97 -5.52
CA PHE A 152 -53.21 35.72 -5.75
C PHE A 152 -52.59 34.74 -4.74
N ASP A 153 -52.93 34.83 -3.45
CA ASP A 153 -52.43 33.89 -2.45
C ASP A 153 -52.90 32.46 -2.74
N ALA A 154 -54.18 32.29 -3.11
CA ALA A 154 -54.74 31.00 -3.46
C ALA A 154 -54.04 30.38 -4.69
N GLU A 155 -53.86 31.16 -5.76
CA GLU A 155 -53.20 30.69 -6.98
C GLU A 155 -51.73 30.29 -6.73
N LEU A 156 -50.99 31.09 -5.97
CA LEU A 156 -49.60 30.77 -5.63
C LEU A 156 -49.48 29.50 -4.78
N ARG A 157 -50.45 29.24 -3.90
CA ARG A 157 -50.50 28.00 -3.11
C ARG A 157 -50.84 26.80 -4.00
N ALA A 158 -51.84 26.93 -4.86
CA ALA A 158 -52.21 25.88 -5.80
C ALA A 158 -51.03 25.48 -6.70
N ALA A 159 -50.31 26.47 -7.24
CA ALA A 159 -49.11 26.21 -8.04
C ALA A 159 -47.99 25.52 -7.23
N LEU A 160 -47.80 25.87 -5.95
CA LEU A 160 -46.84 25.21 -5.08
C LEU A 160 -47.24 23.78 -4.72
N GLU A 161 -48.54 23.51 -4.57
CA GLU A 161 -49.08 22.17 -4.33
C GLU A 161 -48.94 21.28 -5.57
N ASP A 162 -49.22 21.81 -6.76
CA ASP A 162 -49.00 21.09 -8.03
C ASP A 162 -47.53 20.71 -8.22
N LEU A 163 -46.61 21.63 -7.89
CA LEU A 163 -45.15 21.40 -7.89
C LEU A 163 -44.69 20.34 -6.89
N ALA A 164 -45.40 20.18 -5.77
CA ALA A 164 -45.06 19.15 -4.78
C ALA A 164 -45.35 17.74 -5.32
N GLY A 165 -46.25 17.62 -6.31
CA GLY A 165 -46.69 16.34 -6.85
C GLY A 165 -47.42 15.47 -5.83
N PRO A 166 -47.82 14.24 -6.20
CA PRO A 166 -48.30 13.26 -5.23
C PRO A 166 -47.16 12.94 -4.24
N ALA A 167 -47.49 12.87 -2.95
CA ALA A 167 -46.52 12.84 -1.85
C ALA A 167 -45.56 11.62 -1.79
N ASP A 168 -45.61 10.70 -2.76
CA ASP A 168 -44.75 9.53 -2.84
C ASP A 168 -44.53 9.12 -4.32
N ALA A 169 -43.31 9.37 -4.83
CA ALA A 169 -42.74 8.73 -6.03
C ALA A 169 -41.24 8.56 -5.86
#